data_AF-A0A2S8D9D6-F1
#
_entry.id   AF-A0A2S8D9D6-F1
#
_cell.length_a   1.000
_cell.length_b   1.000
_cell.length_c   1.000
_cell.angle_alpha   90.00
_cell.angle_beta   90.00
_cell.angle_gamma   90.00
#
_symmetry.space_group_name_H-M   'P 1'
#
loop_
_entity.id
_entity.type
_entity.pdbx_description
1 polymer ?
#
loop_
_entity_poly.entity_id
_entity_poly.type
_entity_poly.pdbx_seq_one_letter_code
_entity_poly.pdbx_strand_id
1 'polypeptide(L)'
;YRTLANKVPEITLAGCWAHARRGFADLYKISKDPRAAIAVKKIAGLYRLEKKISSRPVEKIRQWRQRYARPILEELWSWLEEQEPQCSPGKALHKAIAYALSHRVELSRFLEDGAVPLDNNVCERAIKNVVLGRKSWLFAGSQMAGERAAQIMSLLETAKRNGLESHAWLTDVLMRLPEWPEERLAELLPLEGFTFSG
;
A
#
# COMPACT_ATOMS: atom_id res chain seq x y z
N TYR A 1 0.79 3.69 -12.55
CA TYR A 1 -0.28 2.68 -12.36
C TYR A 1 -1.33 2.72 -13.46
N ARG A 2 -2.03 3.85 -13.72
CA ARG A 2 -3.00 3.95 -14.84
C ARG A 2 -2.43 3.57 -16.22
N THR A 3 -1.24 4.04 -16.56
CA THR A 3 -0.57 3.67 -17.83
C THR A 3 -0.34 2.17 -17.97
N LEU A 4 -0.08 1.46 -16.88
CA LEU A 4 0.13 0.01 -16.89
C LEU A 4 -1.21 -0.73 -16.98
N ALA A 5 -2.19 -0.34 -16.17
CA ALA A 5 -3.53 -0.92 -16.21
C ALA A 5 -4.23 -0.74 -17.57
N ASN A 6 -3.98 0.38 -18.26
CA ASN A 6 -4.50 0.60 -19.61
C ASN A 6 -3.85 -0.30 -20.67
N LYS A 7 -2.64 -0.82 -20.40
CA LYS A 7 -1.91 -1.71 -21.31
C LYS A 7 -2.17 -3.20 -21.03
N VAL A 8 -2.61 -3.54 -19.82
CA VAL A 8 -2.79 -4.91 -19.35
C VAL A 8 -4.23 -5.04 -18.81
N PRO A 9 -5.18 -5.55 -19.62
CA PRO A 9 -6.61 -5.59 -19.30
C PRO A 9 -6.95 -6.34 -18.01
N GLU A 10 -6.11 -7.29 -17.59
CA GLU A 10 -6.26 -8.09 -16.38
C GLU A 10 -5.99 -7.29 -15.10
N ILE A 11 -5.30 -6.15 -15.19
CA ILE A 11 -4.97 -5.31 -14.05
C ILE A 11 -6.12 -4.36 -13.74
N THR A 12 -6.80 -4.63 -12.62
CA THR A 12 -7.78 -3.70 -12.05
C THR A 12 -7.13 -2.82 -10.98
N LEU A 13 -7.33 -1.50 -11.08
CA LEU A 13 -6.84 -0.55 -10.09
C LEU A 13 -7.77 -0.46 -8.87
N ALA A 14 -7.17 -0.51 -7.68
CA ALA A 14 -7.80 -0.18 -6.42
C ALA A 14 -7.22 1.13 -5.86
N GLY A 15 -8.08 1.97 -5.30
CA GLY A 15 -7.72 3.26 -4.73
C GLY A 15 -7.24 3.14 -3.28
N CYS A 16 -6.37 4.06 -2.85
CA CYS A 16 -5.86 4.11 -1.48
C CYS A 16 -6.57 5.20 -0.67
N TRP A 17 -7.35 4.80 0.34
CA TRP A 17 -8.04 5.76 1.20
C TRP A 17 -7.11 6.58 2.08
N ALA A 18 -5.91 6.09 2.39
CA ALA A 18 -4.92 6.88 3.12
C ALA A 18 -4.49 8.11 2.32
N HIS A 19 -4.38 7.97 0.99
CA HIS A 19 -4.10 9.07 0.08
C HIS A 19 -5.27 10.04 -0.05
N ALA A 20 -6.48 9.54 -0.31
CA ALA A 20 -7.68 10.38 -0.37
C ALA A 20 -7.90 11.18 0.93
N ARG A 21 -7.70 10.53 2.09
CA ARG A 21 -7.81 11.17 3.41
C ARG A 21 -6.78 12.29 3.63
N ARG A 22 -5.57 12.15 3.10
CA ARG A 22 -4.45 13.07 3.37
C ARG A 22 -4.80 14.52 2.99
N GLY A 23 -5.40 14.73 1.82
CA GLY A 23 -5.82 16.05 1.36
C GLY A 23 -6.78 16.75 2.34
N PHE A 24 -7.79 16.04 2.82
CA PHE A 24 -8.72 16.58 3.82
C PHE A 24 -8.06 16.78 5.19
N ALA A 25 -7.23 15.83 5.64
CA ALA A 25 -6.58 15.91 6.93
C ALA A 25 -5.60 17.08 7.02
N ASP A 26 -4.80 17.31 5.97
CA ASP A 26 -3.84 18.41 5.94
C ASP A 26 -4.55 19.76 5.83
N LEU A 27 -5.63 19.85 5.04
CA LEU A 27 -6.49 21.03 5.05
C LEU A 27 -7.05 21.32 6.45
N TYR A 28 -7.59 20.31 7.14
CA TYR A 28 -8.14 20.49 8.47
C TYR A 28 -7.09 20.93 9.49
N LYS A 29 -5.84 20.45 9.38
CA LYS A 29 -4.74 20.91 10.25
C LYS A 29 -4.46 22.40 10.08
N ILE A 30 -4.50 22.89 8.84
CA ILE A 30 -4.14 24.28 8.50
C ILE A 30 -5.30 25.24 8.79
N SER A 31 -6.50 24.96 8.28
CA SER A 31 -7.62 25.91 8.29
C SER A 31 -8.75 25.56 9.24
N LYS A 32 -8.74 24.36 9.84
CA LYS A 32 -9.85 23.81 10.63
C LYS A 32 -11.20 23.79 9.87
N ASP A 33 -11.18 23.72 8.53
CA ASP A 33 -12.39 23.70 7.72
C ASP A 33 -13.33 22.55 8.17
N PRO A 34 -14.58 22.85 8.57
CA PRO A 34 -15.50 21.84 9.09
C PRO A 34 -15.87 20.77 8.05
N ARG A 35 -15.88 21.11 6.75
CA ARG A 35 -16.13 20.13 5.67
C ARG A 35 -15.00 19.11 5.60
N ALA A 36 -13.75 19.57 5.75
CA ALA A 36 -12.60 18.67 5.83
C ALA A 36 -12.70 17.72 7.04
N ALA A 37 -13.18 18.21 8.18
CA ALA A 37 -13.41 17.39 9.38
C ALA A 37 -14.48 16.30 9.13
N ILE A 38 -15.58 16.63 8.46
CA ILE A 38 -16.64 15.69 8.10
C ILE A 38 -16.09 14.56 7.22
N ALA A 39 -15.36 14.91 6.15
CA ALA A 39 -14.73 13.93 5.27
C ALA A 39 -13.79 12.99 6.04
N VAL A 40 -12.91 13.55 6.88
CA VAL A 40 -11.99 12.75 7.72
C VAL A 40 -12.75 11.84 8.68
N LYS A 41 -13.85 12.31 9.28
CA LYS A 41 -14.68 11.52 10.21
C LYS A 41 -15.38 10.34 9.52
N LYS A 42 -15.94 10.56 8.32
CA LYS A 42 -16.56 9.51 7.50
C LYS A 42 -15.54 8.45 7.09
N ILE A 43 -14.38 8.87 6.57
CA ILE A 43 -13.28 7.96 6.21
C ILE A 43 -12.79 7.18 7.44
N ALA A 44 -12.66 7.83 8.60
CA ALA A 44 -12.29 7.15 9.83
C ALA A 44 -13.32 6.09 10.26
N GLY A 45 -14.60 6.24 9.88
CA GLY A 45 -15.64 5.22 10.04
C GLY A 45 -15.32 3.93 9.29
N LEU A 46 -14.84 4.03 8.05
CA LEU A 46 -14.39 2.89 7.25
C LEU A 46 -13.24 2.16 7.95
N TYR A 47 -12.20 2.88 8.39
CA TYR A 47 -11.08 2.28 9.11
C TYR A 47 -11.48 1.59 10.43
N ARG A 48 -12.43 2.16 11.17
CA ARG A 48 -12.95 1.54 12.40
C ARG A 48 -13.64 0.22 12.10
N LEU A 49 -14.37 0.12 10.99
CA LEU A 49 -15.00 -1.11 10.55
C LEU A 49 -13.93 -2.13 10.11
N GLU A 50 -12.98 -1.72 9.26
CA GLU A 50 -11.89 -2.58 8.78
C GLU A 50 -11.13 -3.24 9.94
N LYS A 51 -10.78 -2.47 10.99
CA LYS A 51 -10.12 -3.01 12.19
C LYS A 51 -10.94 -4.09 12.91
N LYS A 52 -12.27 -4.03 12.85
CA LYS A 52 -13.17 -5.02 13.49
C LYS A 52 -13.32 -6.29 12.67
N ILE A 53 -13.08 -6.22 11.36
CA ILE A 53 -13.33 -7.35 10.44
C ILE A 53 -12.04 -7.96 9.90
N SER A 54 -10.86 -7.37 10.15
CA SER A 54 -9.59 -7.77 9.54
C SER A 54 -9.13 -9.20 9.84
N SER A 55 -9.60 -9.81 10.92
CA SER A 55 -9.28 -11.21 11.26
C SER A 55 -10.28 -12.23 10.69
N ARG A 56 -11.29 -11.78 9.95
CA ARG A 56 -12.32 -12.65 9.36
C ARG A 56 -11.88 -13.20 8.01
N PRO A 57 -12.47 -14.33 7.54
CA PRO A 57 -12.29 -14.79 6.17
C PRO A 57 -12.69 -13.72 5.14
N VAL A 58 -12.05 -13.71 3.97
CA VAL A 58 -12.22 -12.66 2.94
C VAL A 58 -13.67 -12.54 2.46
N GLU A 59 -14.41 -13.64 2.38
CA GLU A 59 -15.83 -13.66 2.02
C GLU A 59 -16.68 -12.96 3.08
N LYS A 60 -16.35 -13.15 4.36
CA LYS A 60 -17.02 -12.47 5.47
C LYS A 60 -16.65 -11.00 5.51
N ILE A 61 -15.41 -10.63 5.26
CA ILE A 61 -14.99 -9.23 5.10
C ILE A 61 -15.83 -8.57 4.02
N ARG A 62 -15.95 -9.17 2.83
CA ARG A 62 -16.77 -8.66 1.73
C ARG A 62 -18.24 -8.47 2.15
N GLN A 63 -18.86 -9.48 2.77
CA GLN A 63 -20.25 -9.37 3.26
C GLN A 63 -20.44 -8.21 4.25
N TRP A 64 -19.50 -8.03 5.18
CA TRP A 64 -19.55 -6.93 6.15
C TRP A 64 -19.33 -5.57 5.50
N ARG A 65 -18.43 -5.46 4.52
CA ARG A 65 -18.23 -4.24 3.74
C ARG A 65 -19.51 -3.86 2.99
N GLN A 66 -20.15 -4.82 2.34
CA GLN A 66 -21.42 -4.59 1.65
C GLN A 66 -22.53 -4.14 2.61
N ARG A 67 -22.60 -4.71 3.82
CA ARG A 67 -23.64 -4.36 4.81
C ARG A 67 -23.38 -3.04 5.54
N TYR A 68 -22.13 -2.73 5.87
CA TYR A 68 -21.79 -1.65 6.80
C TYR A 68 -20.87 -0.57 6.21
N ALA A 69 -19.96 -0.92 5.31
CA ALA A 69 -19.06 0.06 4.67
C ALA A 69 -19.76 0.79 3.51
N ARG A 70 -20.53 0.06 2.69
CA ARG A 70 -21.22 0.61 1.52
C ARG A 70 -22.12 1.80 1.87
N PRO A 71 -23.01 1.75 2.89
CA PRO A 71 -23.84 2.91 3.23
C PRO A 71 -23.03 4.14 3.68
N ILE A 72 -21.95 3.94 4.46
CA ILE A 72 -21.05 5.03 4.87
C ILE A 72 -20.39 5.66 3.64
N LEU A 73 -20.01 4.82 2.68
CA LEU A 73 -19.32 5.25 1.50
C LEU A 73 -20.25 5.97 0.51
N GLU A 74 -21.46 5.48 0.31
CA GLU A 74 -22.49 6.13 -0.50
C GLU A 74 -22.87 7.49 0.06
N GLU A 75 -23.06 7.59 1.39
CA GLU A 75 -23.32 8.87 2.05
C GLU A 75 -22.12 9.85 1.91
N LEU A 76 -20.88 9.34 1.98
CA LEU A 76 -19.70 10.16 1.71
C LEU A 76 -19.67 10.65 0.26
N TRP A 77 -20.02 9.79 -0.71
CA TRP A 77 -20.02 10.18 -2.11
C TRP A 77 -21.07 11.23 -2.43
N SER A 78 -22.31 11.03 -2.01
CA SER A 78 -23.38 12.04 -2.18
C SER A 78 -22.98 13.37 -1.56
N TRP A 79 -22.43 13.34 -0.34
CA TRP A 79 -21.95 14.55 0.31
C TRP A 79 -20.82 15.23 -0.48
N LEU A 80 -19.84 14.48 -1.00
CA LEU A 80 -18.74 15.05 -1.80
C LEU A 80 -19.25 15.70 -3.10
N GLU A 81 -20.22 15.08 -3.76
CA GLU A 81 -20.86 15.60 -4.98
C GLU A 81 -21.63 16.90 -4.70
N GLU A 82 -22.32 16.99 -3.56
CA GLU A 82 -22.99 18.22 -3.12
C GLU A 82 -22.01 19.35 -2.79
N GLN A 83 -20.84 19.02 -2.22
CA GLN A 83 -19.85 20.01 -1.78
C GLN A 83 -18.95 20.53 -2.90
N GLU A 84 -18.68 19.73 -3.94
CA GLU A 84 -17.79 20.09 -5.05
C GLU A 84 -18.13 21.45 -5.70
N PRO A 85 -19.39 21.72 -6.12
CA PRO A 85 -19.75 23.00 -6.75
C PRO A 85 -19.74 24.19 -5.78
N GLN A 86 -19.77 23.93 -4.47
CA GLN A 86 -19.72 24.97 -3.43
C GLN A 86 -18.28 25.38 -3.08
N CYS A 87 -17.28 24.71 -3.67
CA CYS A 87 -15.87 24.99 -3.42
C CYS A 87 -15.30 25.86 -4.54
N SER A 88 -14.49 26.86 -4.17
CA SER A 88 -13.76 27.64 -5.18
C SER A 88 -12.79 26.74 -5.96
N PRO A 89 -12.88 26.71 -7.31
CA PRO A 89 -12.04 25.85 -8.13
C PRO A 89 -10.54 26.01 -7.84
N GLY A 90 -9.83 24.89 -7.75
CA GLY A 90 -8.37 24.86 -7.56
C GLY A 90 -7.88 25.17 -6.13
N LYS A 91 -8.77 25.55 -5.20
CA LYS A 91 -8.43 25.63 -3.77
C LYS A 91 -8.26 24.24 -3.16
N ALA A 92 -7.63 24.19 -1.98
CA ALA A 92 -7.26 22.93 -1.33
C ALA A 92 -8.46 21.98 -1.10
N LEU A 93 -9.61 22.50 -0.69
CA LEU A 93 -10.81 21.67 -0.50
C LEU A 93 -11.35 21.14 -1.82
N HIS A 94 -11.49 22.00 -2.83
CA HIS A 94 -11.92 21.60 -4.18
C HIS A 94 -11.01 20.50 -4.74
N LYS A 95 -9.69 20.67 -4.64
CA LYS A 95 -8.69 19.67 -5.07
C LYS A 95 -8.85 18.34 -4.34
N ALA A 96 -9.11 18.34 -3.03
CA ALA A 96 -9.30 17.11 -2.26
C ALA A 96 -10.60 16.38 -2.66
N ILE A 97 -11.69 17.13 -2.85
CA ILE A 97 -12.99 16.58 -3.31
C ILE A 97 -12.87 16.04 -4.73
N ALA A 98 -12.35 16.84 -5.66
CA ALA A 98 -12.16 16.46 -7.06
C ALA A 98 -11.25 15.22 -7.19
N TYR A 99 -10.21 15.11 -6.37
CA TYR A 99 -9.39 13.91 -6.29
C TYR A 99 -10.21 12.68 -5.89
N ALA A 100 -11.00 12.76 -4.82
CA ALA A 100 -11.81 11.65 -4.35
C ALA A 100 -12.86 11.23 -5.40
N LEU A 101 -13.57 12.19 -6.00
CA LEU A 101 -14.59 11.93 -7.02
C LEU A 101 -14.01 11.34 -8.31
N SER A 102 -12.88 11.86 -8.80
CA SER A 102 -12.20 11.33 -10.00
C SER A 102 -11.59 9.92 -9.82
N HIS A 103 -11.59 9.40 -8.59
CA HIS A 103 -11.14 8.05 -8.24
C HIS A 103 -12.24 7.23 -7.56
N ARG A 104 -13.52 7.64 -7.69
CA ARG A 104 -14.66 7.01 -7.01
C ARG A 104 -14.72 5.51 -7.26
N VAL A 105 -14.51 5.08 -8.50
CA VAL A 105 -14.53 3.66 -8.89
C VAL A 105 -13.42 2.91 -8.18
N GLU A 106 -12.17 3.36 -8.31
CA GLU A 106 -11.01 2.72 -7.69
C GLU A 106 -11.11 2.68 -6.16
N LEU A 107 -11.52 3.79 -5.54
CA LEU A 107 -11.71 3.90 -4.09
C LEU A 107 -12.88 3.06 -3.56
N SER A 108 -13.79 2.60 -4.43
CA SER A 108 -14.90 1.73 -4.04
C SER A 108 -14.60 0.24 -4.24
N ARG A 109 -13.52 -0.13 -4.94
CA ARG A 109 -13.21 -1.54 -5.28
C ARG A 109 -13.03 -2.45 -4.07
N PHE A 110 -12.54 -1.93 -2.95
CA PHE A 110 -12.39 -2.72 -1.72
C PHE A 110 -13.74 -3.32 -1.23
N LEU A 111 -14.88 -2.73 -1.59
CA LEU A 111 -16.19 -3.29 -1.26
C LEU A 111 -16.44 -4.64 -1.95
N GLU A 112 -15.86 -4.84 -3.12
CA GLU A 112 -16.16 -5.99 -3.98
C GLU A 112 -15.27 -7.20 -3.71
N ASP A 113 -14.09 -6.99 -3.13
CA ASP A 113 -13.15 -8.07 -2.80
C ASP A 113 -12.58 -7.87 -1.40
N GLY A 114 -12.81 -8.86 -0.52
CA GLY A 114 -12.33 -8.87 0.85
C GLY A 114 -10.81 -8.96 1.00
N ALA A 115 -10.10 -9.45 -0.02
CA ALA A 115 -8.64 -9.53 -0.06
C ALA A 115 -8.00 -8.16 -0.38
N VAL A 116 -8.74 -7.25 -1.02
CA VAL A 116 -8.25 -5.91 -1.33
C VAL A 116 -8.30 -5.05 -0.05
N PRO A 117 -7.17 -4.52 0.44
CA PRO A 117 -7.14 -3.65 1.60
C PRO A 117 -7.66 -2.25 1.27
N LEU A 118 -8.10 -1.52 2.31
CA LEU A 118 -8.58 -0.14 2.18
C LEU A 118 -7.46 0.86 1.80
N ASP A 119 -6.21 0.52 2.13
CA ASP A 119 -5.02 1.27 1.77
C ASP A 119 -3.84 0.34 1.44
N ASN A 120 -2.82 0.90 0.81
CA ASN A 120 -1.60 0.19 0.42
C ASN A 120 -0.40 0.51 1.35
N ASN A 121 -0.63 1.04 2.56
CA ASN A 121 0.44 1.55 3.42
C ASN A 121 1.50 0.48 3.77
N VAL A 122 1.11 -0.80 3.81
CA VAL A 122 2.04 -1.93 3.99
C VAL A 122 3.01 -2.02 2.81
N CYS A 123 2.49 -2.01 1.58
CA CYS A 123 3.30 -2.02 0.37
C CYS A 123 4.18 -0.77 0.25
N GLU A 124 3.64 0.41 0.58
CA GLU A 124 4.41 1.66 0.56
C GLU A 124 5.56 1.67 1.56
N ARG A 125 5.34 1.13 2.75
CA ARG A 125 6.41 0.99 3.75
C ARG A 125 7.50 0.02 3.30
N ALA A 126 7.13 -1.10 2.68
CA ALA A 126 8.09 -2.07 2.14
C ALA A 126 8.98 -1.45 1.05
N ILE A 127 8.40 -0.69 0.12
CA ILE A 127 9.18 -0.07 -0.98
C ILE A 127 9.90 1.21 -0.57
N LYS A 128 9.60 1.78 0.61
CA LYS A 128 10.18 3.06 1.07
C LYS A 128 11.71 3.03 1.08
N ASN A 129 12.32 1.93 1.50
CA ASN A 129 13.78 1.79 1.53
C ASN A 129 14.38 1.84 0.13
N VAL A 130 13.72 1.23 -0.86
CA VAL A 130 14.10 1.33 -2.28
C VAL A 130 14.01 2.77 -2.78
N VAL A 131 12.92 3.46 -2.42
CA VAL A 131 12.65 4.83 -2.86
C VAL A 131 13.60 5.85 -2.23
N LEU A 132 14.09 5.59 -1.02
CA LEU A 132 15.14 6.37 -0.38
C LEU A 132 16.51 6.01 -0.98
N GLY A 133 16.80 4.72 -1.10
CA GLY A 133 18.04 4.18 -1.68
C GLY A 133 18.31 4.73 -3.08
N ARG A 134 17.33 4.74 -3.98
CA ARG A 134 17.50 5.30 -5.34
C ARG A 134 17.95 6.76 -5.38
N LYS A 135 17.62 7.56 -4.35
CA LYS A 135 18.09 8.96 -4.26
C LYS A 135 19.55 9.03 -3.79
N SER A 136 20.03 7.99 -3.12
CA SER A 136 21.39 7.87 -2.57
C SER A 136 22.31 6.99 -3.43
N TRP A 137 21.78 6.14 -4.31
CA TRP A 137 22.51 5.27 -5.21
C TRP A 137 22.87 6.00 -6.50
N LEU A 138 23.77 6.98 -6.38
CA LEU A 138 24.22 7.86 -7.46
C LEU A 138 24.81 7.13 -8.68
N PHE A 139 25.13 5.83 -8.56
CA PHE A 139 25.77 5.01 -9.61
C PHE A 139 24.92 3.82 -10.09
N ALA A 140 23.69 3.64 -9.56
CA ALA A 140 22.75 2.62 -10.04
C ALA A 140 21.99 3.14 -11.27
N GLY A 141 22.69 3.28 -12.41
CA GLY A 141 22.15 3.93 -13.61
C GLY A 141 21.66 3.00 -14.73
N SER A 142 21.91 1.68 -14.65
CA SER A 142 21.52 0.73 -15.70
C SER A 142 20.37 -0.18 -15.27
N GLN A 143 19.59 -0.67 -16.24
CA GLN A 143 18.53 -1.66 -16.00
C GLN A 143 19.07 -2.90 -15.29
N MET A 144 20.22 -3.42 -15.74
CA MET A 144 20.88 -4.57 -15.14
C MET A 144 21.26 -4.34 -13.67
N ALA A 145 21.73 -3.13 -13.31
CA ALA A 145 22.00 -2.79 -11.91
C ALA A 145 20.71 -2.74 -11.08
N GLY A 146 19.62 -2.24 -11.66
CA GLY A 146 18.30 -2.23 -11.04
C GLY A 146 17.75 -3.64 -10.78
N GLU A 147 17.89 -4.55 -11.75
CA GLU A 147 17.47 -5.96 -11.62
C GLU A 147 18.23 -6.68 -10.49
N ARG A 148 19.56 -6.52 -10.44
CA ARG A 148 20.39 -7.09 -9.36
C ARG A 148 20.02 -6.53 -7.98
N ALA A 149 19.82 -5.21 -7.88
CA ALA A 149 19.39 -4.60 -6.64
C ALA A 149 18.02 -5.15 -6.21
N ALA A 150 17.08 -5.31 -7.13
CA ALA A 150 15.76 -5.89 -6.84
C ALA A 150 15.87 -7.33 -6.33
N GLN A 151 16.72 -8.18 -6.91
CA GLN A 151 16.98 -9.54 -6.43
C GLN A 151 17.51 -9.56 -5.00
N ILE A 152 18.56 -8.79 -4.71
CA ILE A 152 19.16 -8.72 -3.36
C ILE A 152 18.14 -8.22 -2.34
N MET A 153 17.43 -7.13 -2.64
CA MET A 153 16.40 -6.60 -1.74
C MET A 153 15.26 -7.60 -1.50
N SER A 154 14.88 -8.38 -2.52
CA SER A 154 13.84 -9.42 -2.38
C SER A 154 14.29 -10.51 -1.41
N LEU A 155 15.56 -10.93 -1.47
CA LEU A 155 16.13 -11.91 -0.53
C LEU A 155 16.19 -11.36 0.90
N LEU A 156 16.65 -10.12 1.08
CA LEU A 156 16.72 -9.48 2.40
C LEU A 156 15.33 -9.33 3.04
N GLU A 157 14.31 -8.93 2.27
CA GLU A 157 12.94 -8.85 2.77
C GLU A 157 12.34 -10.23 3.05
N THR A 158 12.74 -11.27 2.29
CA THR A 158 12.37 -12.66 2.60
C THR A 158 12.97 -13.11 3.93
N ALA A 159 14.24 -12.79 4.20
CA ALA A 159 14.89 -13.07 5.50
C ALA A 159 14.13 -12.43 6.66
N LYS A 160 13.78 -11.14 6.55
CA LYS A 160 13.00 -10.44 7.60
C LYS A 160 11.64 -11.08 7.83
N ARG A 161 10.95 -11.50 6.75
CA ARG A 161 9.64 -12.15 6.85
C ARG A 161 9.70 -13.50 7.56
N ASN A 162 10.82 -14.22 7.43
CA ASN A 162 11.07 -15.49 8.11
C ASN A 162 11.76 -15.32 9.48
N GLY A 163 11.82 -14.09 10.01
CA GLY A 163 12.39 -13.83 11.34
C GLY A 163 13.92 -13.87 11.41
N LEU A 164 14.61 -13.93 10.26
CA LEU A 164 16.06 -13.88 10.19
C LEU A 164 16.56 -12.43 10.20
N GLU A 165 17.65 -12.18 10.93
CA GLU A 165 18.37 -10.91 10.81
C GLU A 165 19.08 -10.89 9.45
N SER A 166 18.72 -9.91 8.61
CA SER A 166 19.10 -9.89 7.19
C SER A 166 20.61 -9.77 6.97
N HIS A 167 21.30 -8.98 7.81
CA HIS A 167 22.74 -8.81 7.68
C HIS A 167 23.47 -10.10 8.07
N ALA A 168 23.12 -10.70 9.20
CA ALA A 168 23.66 -11.98 9.66
C ALA A 168 23.44 -13.07 8.61
N TRP A 169 22.23 -13.19 8.06
CA TRP A 169 21.93 -14.19 7.02
C TRP A 169 22.81 -13.96 5.78
N LEU A 170 22.91 -12.71 5.31
CA LEU A 170 23.72 -12.41 4.12
C LEU A 170 25.20 -12.67 4.37
N THR A 171 25.74 -12.29 5.53
CA THR A 171 27.12 -12.54 5.92
C THR A 171 27.43 -14.03 5.94
N ASP A 172 26.58 -14.81 6.61
CA ASP A 172 26.71 -16.25 6.73
C ASP A 172 26.70 -16.94 5.34
N VAL A 173 25.72 -16.61 4.50
CA VAL A 173 25.64 -17.15 3.14
C VAL A 173 26.88 -16.80 2.33
N LEU A 174 27.35 -15.55 2.36
CA LEU A 174 28.53 -15.13 1.61
C LEU A 174 29.82 -15.80 2.11
N MET A 175 29.91 -16.16 3.39
CA MET A 175 31.02 -16.93 3.94
C MET A 175 31.02 -18.38 3.48
N ARG A 176 29.85 -19.01 3.34
CA ARG A 176 29.71 -20.41 2.92
C ARG A 176 29.78 -20.60 1.41
N LEU A 177 29.27 -19.64 0.65
CA LEU A 177 29.04 -19.75 -0.79
C LEU A 177 30.27 -20.23 -1.60
N PRO A 178 31.52 -19.80 -1.31
CA PRO A 178 32.69 -20.24 -2.08
C PRO A 178 32.96 -21.74 -2.02
N GLU A 179 32.56 -22.42 -0.94
CA GLU A 179 32.81 -23.84 -0.69
C GLU A 179 31.52 -24.68 -0.72
N TRP A 180 30.36 -24.06 -0.94
CA TRP A 180 29.06 -24.73 -0.88
C TRP A 180 28.75 -25.47 -2.18
N PRO A 181 28.29 -26.73 -2.14
CA PRO A 181 27.90 -27.48 -3.34
C PRO A 181 26.75 -26.79 -4.09
N GLU A 182 26.85 -26.71 -5.42
CA GLU A 182 25.85 -26.05 -6.27
C GLU A 182 24.47 -26.72 -6.15
N GLU A 183 24.45 -28.06 -6.02
CA GLU A 183 23.22 -28.84 -5.88
C GLU A 183 22.47 -28.55 -4.58
N ARG A 184 23.14 -27.94 -3.59
CA ARG A 184 22.62 -27.62 -2.25
C ARG A 184 22.42 -26.13 -2.02
N LEU A 185 22.51 -25.28 -3.04
CA LEU A 185 22.31 -23.83 -2.92
C LEU A 185 20.95 -23.44 -2.31
N ALA A 186 19.92 -24.25 -2.54
CA ALA A 186 18.59 -24.02 -2.00
C ALA A 186 18.58 -24.00 -0.45
N GLU A 187 19.51 -24.69 0.21
CA GLU A 187 19.64 -24.71 1.67
C GLU A 187 20.11 -23.37 2.24
N LEU A 188 20.74 -22.52 1.42
CA LEU A 188 21.19 -21.19 1.81
C LEU A 188 20.10 -20.12 1.68
N LEU A 189 18.92 -20.47 1.15
CA LEU A 189 17.82 -19.52 0.99
C LEU A 189 17.28 -19.06 2.36
N PRO A 190 16.81 -17.81 2.47
CA PRO A 190 16.35 -17.23 3.73
C PRO A 190 14.92 -17.70 4.09
N LEU A 191 14.72 -19.01 4.17
CA LEU A 191 13.43 -19.66 4.42
C LEU A 191 13.31 -20.14 5.88
N GLU A 192 12.11 -20.56 6.27
CA GLU A 192 11.85 -21.18 7.56
C GLU A 192 12.73 -22.44 7.71
N GLY A 193 13.48 -22.54 8.81
CA GLY A 193 14.45 -23.62 9.05
C GLY A 193 15.89 -23.32 8.65
N PHE A 194 16.20 -22.10 8.16
CA PHE A 194 17.60 -21.70 7.93
C PHE A 194 18.43 -21.77 9.23
N THR A 195 19.57 -22.45 9.16
CA THR A 195 20.50 -22.59 10.29
C THR A 195 21.78 -21.81 10.02
N PHE A 196 22.12 -20.88 10.91
CA PHE A 196 23.40 -20.17 10.92
C PHE A 196 24.57 -21.11 11.21
N SER A 197 25.75 -20.77 10.70
CA SER A 197 26.99 -21.46 10.98
C SER A 197 27.36 -20.98 12.36
N GLY A 198 27.52 -21.92 13.28
CA GLY A 198 27.92 -21.63 14.66
C GLY A 198 29.24 -20.87 14.74
#